data_AF-A0A7Y3M7Q0-F1
#
_entry.id   AF-A0A7Y3M7Q0-F1
#
_cell.length_a   1.000
_cell.length_b   1.000
_cell.length_c   1.000
_cell.angle_alpha   90.00
_cell.angle_beta   90.00
_cell.angle_gamma   90.00
#
_symmetry.space_group_name_H-M   'P 1'
#
loop_
_entity.id
_entity.type
_entity.pdbx_description
1 polymer ?
#
loop_
_entity_poly.entity_id
_entity_poly.type
_entity_poly.pdbx_seq_one_letter_code
_entity_poly.pdbx_strand_id
1 'polypeptide(L)'
;MHPTIDEQLIGIARLVEQAVERDPEDPTLKRLRSAAGTLRRIAGSWAELLPYFAWDNRAMSRLLAEHAGALTEAQRARVETLSSASIDPLCARAAHEHNKAFRAVLCELIEGLPAEPSALREALRGHARERIARDPSAGRTRRD
;
A
#
# COMPACT_ATOMS: atom_id res chain seq x y z
N MET A 1 19.60 11.26 17.67
CA MET A 1 18.63 11.08 16.57
C MET A 1 18.53 9.58 16.29
N HIS A 2 17.32 9.01 16.26
CA HIS A 2 17.14 7.59 15.94
C HIS A 2 16.99 7.41 14.43
N PRO A 3 17.65 6.41 13.82
CA PRO A 3 17.63 6.23 12.38
C PRO A 3 16.26 5.73 11.91
N THR A 4 15.78 6.26 10.78
CA THR A 4 14.53 5.84 10.14
C THR A 4 14.66 4.43 9.55
N ILE A 5 13.54 3.81 9.20
CA ILE A 5 13.55 2.47 8.59
C ILE A 5 14.26 2.49 7.23
N ASP A 6 14.04 3.51 6.40
CA ASP A 6 14.73 3.68 5.13
C ASP A 6 16.24 3.90 5.32
N GLU A 7 16.65 4.69 6.32
CA GLU A 7 18.07 4.86 6.67
C GLU A 7 18.71 3.54 7.11
N GLN A 8 18.02 2.74 7.93
CA GLN A 8 18.50 1.41 8.35
C GLN A 8 18.61 0.45 7.17
N LEU A 9 17.61 0.39 6.30
CA LEU A 9 17.61 -0.48 5.13
C LEU A 9 18.71 -0.09 4.13
N ILE A 10 18.94 1.21 3.91
CA ILE A 10 20.03 1.72 3.08
C ILE A 10 21.38 1.38 3.72
N GLY A 11 21.51 1.52 5.05
CA GLY A 11 22.71 1.15 5.80
C GLY A 11 23.07 -0.32 5.62
N ILE A 12 22.10 -1.23 5.80
CA ILE A 12 22.31 -2.67 5.61
C ILE A 12 22.67 -2.98 4.15
N ALA A 13 22.01 -2.37 3.17
CA ALA A 13 22.33 -2.57 1.76
C ALA A 13 23.79 -2.19 1.44
N ARG A 14 24.29 -1.07 2.01
CA ARG A 14 25.69 -0.64 1.87
C ARG A 14 26.66 -1.64 2.49
N LEU A 15 26.36 -2.17 3.68
CA LEU A 15 27.20 -3.17 4.34
C LEU A 15 27.34 -4.44 3.50
N VAL A 16 26.23 -4.90 2.91
CA VAL A 16 26.24 -6.08 2.04
C VAL A 16 27.10 -5.85 0.81
N GLU A 17 26.99 -4.69 0.16
CA GLU A 17 27.82 -4.36 -1.01
C GLU A 17 29.31 -4.29 -0.69
N GLN A 18 29.66 -3.62 0.41
CA GLN A 18 31.05 -3.56 0.87
C GLN A 18 31.62 -4.95 1.14
N ALA A 19 30.80 -5.88 1.65
CA ALA A 19 31.22 -7.27 1.81
C ALA A 19 31.47 -7.94 0.44
N VAL A 20 30.56 -7.77 -0.53
CA VAL A 20 30.73 -8.35 -1.88
C VAL A 20 31.93 -7.74 -2.62
N GLU A 21 32.23 -6.46 -2.42
CA GLU A 21 33.40 -5.80 -3.02
C GLU A 21 34.72 -6.37 -2.47
N ARG A 22 34.75 -6.82 -1.20
CA ARG A 22 35.93 -7.39 -0.56
C ARG A 22 36.24 -8.81 -1.02
N ASP A 23 35.22 -9.59 -1.34
CA ASP A 23 35.37 -10.94 -1.90
C ASP A 23 34.32 -11.19 -3.00
N PRO A 24 34.64 -10.79 -4.25
CA PRO A 24 33.68 -10.87 -5.35
C PRO A 24 33.44 -12.30 -5.84
N GLU A 25 34.27 -13.28 -5.47
CA GLU A 25 34.12 -14.66 -5.93
C GLU A 25 33.30 -15.55 -4.99
N ASP A 26 33.08 -15.12 -3.75
CA ASP A 26 32.24 -15.85 -2.80
C ASP A 26 30.78 -15.99 -3.32
N PRO A 27 30.30 -17.23 -3.58
CA PRO A 27 28.97 -17.48 -4.09
C PRO A 27 27.85 -17.09 -3.10
N THR A 28 28.12 -17.05 -1.80
CA THR A 28 27.19 -16.58 -0.76
C THR A 28 27.03 -15.07 -0.85
N LEU A 29 28.13 -14.33 -1.01
CA LEU A 29 28.10 -12.87 -1.18
C LEU A 29 27.43 -12.45 -2.50
N LYS A 30 27.67 -13.20 -3.58
CA LYS A 30 26.94 -13.01 -4.86
C LYS A 30 25.42 -13.12 -4.69
N ARG A 31 24.93 -14.07 -3.89
CA ARG A 31 23.50 -14.20 -3.56
C ARG A 31 23.00 -13.03 -2.70
N LEU A 32 23.82 -12.52 -1.78
CA LEU A 32 23.45 -11.37 -0.94
C LEU A 32 23.40 -10.05 -1.71
N ARG A 33 24.14 -9.90 -2.82
CA ARG A 33 24.05 -8.70 -3.68
C ARG A 33 22.62 -8.43 -4.17
N SER A 34 21.86 -9.47 -4.52
CA SER A 34 20.45 -9.31 -4.92
C SER A 34 19.56 -8.86 -3.75
N ALA A 35 19.89 -9.29 -2.53
CA ALA A 35 19.23 -8.83 -1.30
C ALA A 35 19.51 -7.34 -1.05
N ALA A 36 20.73 -6.84 -1.28
CA ALA A 36 21.04 -5.41 -1.18
C ALA A 36 20.21 -4.55 -2.15
N GLY A 37 20.07 -5.01 -3.40
CA GLY A 37 19.17 -4.38 -4.39
C GLY A 37 17.71 -4.36 -3.92
N THR A 38 17.25 -5.46 -3.31
CA THR A 38 15.91 -5.55 -2.73
C THR A 38 15.72 -4.60 -1.54
N LEU A 39 16.67 -4.52 -0.63
CA LEU A 39 16.63 -3.62 0.53
C LEU A 39 16.54 -2.15 0.11
N ARG A 40 17.31 -1.72 -0.89
CA ARG A 40 17.18 -0.35 -1.44
C ARG A 40 15.84 -0.08 -2.06
N ARG A 41 15.31 -1.07 -2.78
CA ARG A 41 13.98 -0.96 -3.40
C ARG A 41 12.90 -0.79 -2.33
N ILE A 42 12.98 -1.56 -1.25
CA ILE A 42 12.08 -1.45 -0.10
C ILE A 42 12.24 -0.08 0.57
N ALA A 43 13.48 0.38 0.82
CA ALA A 43 13.74 1.67 1.43
C ALA A 43 13.11 2.82 0.63
N GLY A 44 13.32 2.84 -0.69
CA GLY A 44 12.73 3.84 -1.58
C GLY A 44 11.20 3.80 -1.60
N SER A 45 10.58 2.61 -1.51
CA SER A 45 9.11 2.51 -1.41
C SER A 45 8.56 2.86 -0.04
N TRP A 46 9.33 2.63 1.03
CA TRP A 46 8.85 2.71 2.40
C TRP A 46 8.40 4.11 2.78
N ALA A 47 9.17 5.12 2.37
CA ALA A 47 8.83 6.53 2.57
C ALA A 47 7.52 6.94 1.87
N GLU A 48 7.18 6.28 0.76
CA GLU A 48 6.00 6.58 -0.06
C GLU A 48 4.74 5.82 0.40
N LEU A 49 4.91 4.71 1.14
CA LEU A 49 3.81 3.83 1.55
C LEU A 49 2.82 4.51 2.51
N LEU A 50 3.31 5.24 3.51
CA LEU A 50 2.42 5.89 4.48
C LEU A 50 1.56 6.99 3.84
N PRO A 51 2.12 7.93 3.04
CA PRO A 51 1.32 8.87 2.26
C PRO A 51 0.32 8.18 1.33
N TYR A 52 0.72 7.08 0.69
CA TYR A 52 -0.15 6.28 -0.17
C TYR A 52 -1.35 5.71 0.60
N PHE A 53 -1.13 5.00 1.72
CA PHE A 53 -2.21 4.43 2.52
C PHE A 53 -3.12 5.51 3.12
N ALA A 54 -2.55 6.64 3.57
CA ALA A 54 -3.33 7.75 4.10
C ALA A 54 -4.24 8.38 3.03
N TRP A 55 -3.72 8.55 1.79
CA TRP A 55 -4.54 8.99 0.66
C TRP A 55 -5.64 7.98 0.35
N ASP A 56 -5.30 6.69 0.23
CA ASP A 56 -6.22 5.64 -0.18
C ASP A 56 -7.36 5.45 0.84
N ASN A 57 -7.08 5.55 2.14
CA ASN A 57 -8.10 5.53 3.19
C ASN A 57 -9.09 6.70 3.06
N ARG A 58 -8.60 7.92 2.81
CA ARG A 58 -9.47 9.09 2.59
C ARG A 58 -10.29 8.95 1.32
N ALA A 59 -9.70 8.44 0.25
CA ALA A 59 -10.37 8.25 -1.04
C ALA A 59 -11.49 7.20 -0.93
N MET A 60 -11.23 6.04 -0.30
CA MET A 60 -12.25 5.01 -0.09
C MET A 60 -13.37 5.46 0.85
N SER A 61 -13.04 6.15 1.95
CA SER A 61 -14.04 6.71 2.87
C SER A 61 -14.98 7.67 2.13
N ARG A 62 -14.43 8.58 1.30
CA ARG A 62 -15.23 9.48 0.47
C ARG A 62 -16.10 8.74 -0.54
N LEU A 63 -15.51 7.80 -1.28
CA LEU A 63 -16.24 7.01 -2.29
C LEU A 63 -17.44 6.26 -1.67
N LEU A 64 -17.24 5.65 -0.49
CA LEU A 64 -18.30 4.93 0.21
C LEU A 64 -19.37 5.88 0.79
N ALA A 65 -18.98 7.08 1.24
CA ALA A 65 -19.92 8.10 1.70
C ALA A 65 -20.78 8.68 0.56
N GLU A 66 -20.18 9.01 -0.58
CA GLU A 66 -20.88 9.50 -1.78
C GLU A 66 -21.89 8.48 -2.32
N HIS A 67 -21.65 7.19 -2.09
CA HIS A 67 -22.50 6.08 -2.51
C HIS A 67 -23.18 5.36 -1.34
N ALA A 68 -23.42 6.04 -0.21
CA ALA A 68 -24.01 5.44 1.00
C ALA A 68 -25.41 4.83 0.77
N GLY A 69 -26.13 5.27 -0.26
CA GLY A 69 -27.42 4.71 -0.67
C GLY A 69 -27.34 3.31 -1.31
N ALA A 70 -26.15 2.91 -1.78
CA ALA A 70 -25.90 1.56 -2.31
C ALA A 70 -25.43 0.58 -1.24
N LEU A 71 -25.12 1.07 -0.03
CA LEU A 71 -24.69 0.25 1.09
C LEU A 71 -25.90 -0.32 1.84
N THR A 72 -25.78 -1.57 2.26
CA THR A 72 -26.64 -2.13 3.31
C THR A 72 -26.39 -1.43 4.65
N GLU A 73 -27.32 -1.55 5.59
CA GLU A 73 -27.16 -0.95 6.92
C GLU A 73 -25.93 -1.49 7.66
N ALA A 74 -25.66 -2.80 7.56
CA ALA A 74 -24.48 -3.41 8.15
C ALA A 74 -23.17 -2.88 7.54
N GLN A 75 -23.13 -2.65 6.23
CA GLN A 75 -21.98 -2.05 5.55
C GLN A 75 -21.81 -0.59 5.97
N ARG A 76 -22.89 0.18 6.05
CA ARG A 76 -22.86 1.59 6.48
C ARG A 76 -22.30 1.74 7.89
N ALA A 77 -22.77 0.95 8.85
CA ALA A 77 -22.27 0.96 10.23
C ALA A 77 -20.76 0.63 10.29
N ARG A 78 -20.28 -0.32 9.47
CA ARG A 78 -18.85 -0.62 9.35
C ARG A 78 -18.06 0.55 8.77
N VAL A 79 -18.57 1.21 7.73
CA VAL A 79 -17.92 2.39 7.12
C VAL A 79 -17.84 3.54 8.12
N GLU A 80 -18.87 3.77 8.92
CA GLU A 80 -18.88 4.79 9.97
C GLU A 80 -17.85 4.49 11.07
N THR A 81 -17.80 3.23 11.52
CA THR A 81 -16.80 2.76 12.50
C THR A 81 -15.38 2.95 11.96
N LEU A 82 -15.14 2.61 10.69
CA LEU A 82 -13.83 2.82 10.07
C LEU A 82 -13.51 4.30 9.92
N SER A 83 -14.45 5.11 9.42
CA SER A 83 -14.20 6.54 9.16
C SER A 83 -13.96 7.36 10.43
N SER A 84 -14.45 6.88 11.59
CA SER A 84 -14.24 7.51 12.90
C SER A 84 -13.01 6.96 13.66
N ALA A 85 -12.38 5.89 13.18
CA ALA A 85 -11.25 5.29 13.85
C ALA A 85 -10.02 6.22 13.85
N SER A 86 -9.42 6.43 15.03
CA SER A 86 -8.14 7.11 15.14
C SER A 86 -7.01 6.16 14.76
N ILE A 87 -6.25 6.51 13.72
CA ILE A 87 -5.08 5.76 13.26
C ILE A 87 -3.84 6.56 13.64
N ASP A 88 -2.84 5.89 14.20
CA ASP A 88 -1.53 6.50 14.41
C ASP A 88 -0.98 7.04 13.07
N PRO A 89 -0.78 8.36 12.94
CA PRO A 89 -0.39 8.99 11.69
C PRO A 89 1.03 8.61 11.24
N LEU A 90 1.83 7.97 12.10
CA LEU A 90 3.19 7.52 11.80
C LEU A 90 3.29 6.01 11.56
N CYS A 91 2.21 5.26 11.75
CA CYS A 91 2.21 3.81 11.66
C CYS A 91 1.68 3.32 10.30
N ALA A 92 2.60 3.11 9.34
CA ALA A 92 2.26 2.59 8.01
C ALA A 92 1.48 1.25 8.05
N ARG A 93 1.79 0.39 9.04
CA ARG A 93 1.06 -0.87 9.25
C ARG A 93 -0.39 -0.63 9.66
N ALA A 94 -0.64 0.28 10.61
CA ALA A 94 -2.00 0.61 11.03
C ALA A 94 -2.80 1.24 9.87
N ALA A 95 -2.17 2.14 9.11
CA ALA A 95 -2.77 2.71 7.91
C ALA A 95 -3.12 1.64 6.85
N HIS A 96 -2.25 0.63 6.66
CA HIS A 96 -2.46 -0.49 5.75
C HIS A 96 -3.59 -1.44 6.19
N GLU A 97 -3.66 -1.79 7.48
CA GLU A 97 -4.75 -2.64 7.99
C GLU A 97 -6.10 -1.94 7.92
N HIS A 98 -6.13 -0.64 8.21
CA HIS A 98 -7.32 0.17 8.02
C HIS A 98 -7.78 0.20 6.56
N ASN A 99 -6.80 0.27 5.65
CA ASN A 99 -7.05 0.22 4.23
C ASN A 99 -7.66 -1.12 3.77
N LYS A 100 -7.11 -2.24 4.26
CA LYS A 100 -7.68 -3.57 4.02
C LYS A 100 -9.13 -3.67 4.49
N ALA A 101 -9.46 -3.08 5.64
CA ALA A 101 -10.82 -3.09 6.17
C ALA A 101 -11.82 -2.36 5.26
N PHE A 102 -11.46 -1.18 4.73
CA PHE A 102 -12.27 -0.49 3.72
C PHE A 102 -12.42 -1.31 2.43
N ARG A 103 -11.33 -1.94 1.97
CA ARG A 103 -11.37 -2.79 0.76
C ARG A 103 -12.29 -4.00 0.94
N ALA A 104 -12.35 -4.59 2.13
CA ALA A 104 -13.28 -5.68 2.40
C ALA A 104 -14.74 -5.22 2.19
N VAL A 105 -15.10 -4.04 2.70
CA VAL A 105 -16.44 -3.45 2.47
C VAL A 105 -16.68 -3.18 0.97
N LEU A 106 -15.68 -2.67 0.25
CA LEU A 106 -15.79 -2.46 -1.20
C LEU A 106 -15.98 -3.76 -1.98
N CYS A 107 -15.30 -4.84 -1.61
CA CYS A 107 -15.48 -6.15 -2.24
C CYS A 107 -16.90 -6.66 -2.03
N GLU A 108 -17.41 -6.62 -0.80
CA GLU A 108 -18.79 -7.00 -0.48
C GLU A 108 -19.81 -6.14 -1.26
N LEU A 109 -19.56 -4.83 -1.41
CA LEU A 109 -20.38 -3.95 -2.23
C LEU A 109 -20.35 -4.38 -3.70
N ILE A 110 -19.16 -4.64 -4.27
CA ILE A 110 -18.99 -5.05 -5.66
C ILE A 110 -19.74 -6.37 -5.95
N GLU A 111 -19.66 -7.34 -5.05
CA GLU A 111 -20.35 -8.63 -5.18
C GLU A 111 -21.88 -8.48 -5.20
N GLY A 112 -22.41 -7.49 -4.48
CA GLY A 112 -23.85 -7.18 -4.47
C GLY A 112 -24.35 -6.34 -5.65
N LEU A 113 -23.46 -5.80 -6.50
CA LEU A 113 -23.88 -4.90 -7.58
C LEU A 113 -24.39 -5.67 -8.80
N PRO A 114 -25.55 -5.30 -9.39
CA PRO A 114 -26.08 -5.92 -10.61
C PRO A 114 -25.14 -5.65 -11.78
N ALA A 115 -24.89 -6.59 -12.70
CA ALA A 115 -23.84 -6.55 -13.75
C ALA A 115 -23.86 -5.36 -14.74
N GLU A 116 -24.93 -4.59 -14.75
CA GLU A 116 -25.11 -3.43 -15.63
C GLU A 116 -24.23 -2.22 -15.30
N PRO A 117 -23.83 -1.39 -16.29
CA PRO A 117 -23.13 -0.15 -16.04
C PRO A 117 -23.89 0.76 -15.06
N SER A 118 -23.18 1.31 -14.08
CA SER A 118 -23.74 2.24 -13.10
C SER A 118 -22.69 3.29 -12.73
N ALA A 119 -23.14 4.46 -12.25
CA ALA A 119 -22.25 5.52 -11.79
C ALA A 119 -21.29 5.02 -10.70
N LEU A 120 -21.76 4.16 -9.80
CA LEU A 120 -20.94 3.53 -8.76
C LEU A 120 -19.86 2.61 -9.36
N ARG A 121 -20.19 1.80 -10.38
CA ARG A 121 -19.18 0.97 -11.04
C ARG A 121 -18.10 1.79 -11.73
N GLU A 122 -18.47 2.88 -12.39
CA GLU A 122 -17.48 3.78 -13.00
C GLU A 122 -16.61 4.47 -11.95
N ALA A 123 -17.19 4.90 -10.83
CA ALA A 123 -16.43 5.45 -9.70
C ALA A 123 -15.43 4.42 -9.12
N LEU A 124 -15.87 3.18 -8.89
CA LEU A 124 -15.02 2.09 -8.41
C LEU A 124 -13.87 1.78 -9.38
N ARG A 125 -14.15 1.73 -10.69
CA ARG A 125 -13.13 1.53 -11.73
C ARG A 125 -12.15 2.69 -11.77
N GLY A 126 -12.63 3.93 -11.68
CA GLY A 126 -11.81 5.14 -11.62
C GLY A 126 -10.84 5.11 -10.44
N HIS A 127 -11.38 4.82 -9.25
CA HIS A 127 -10.57 4.69 -8.04
C HIS A 127 -9.54 3.56 -8.15
N ALA A 128 -9.91 2.38 -8.68
CA ALA A 128 -8.97 1.28 -8.90
C ALA A 128 -7.81 1.65 -9.84
N ARG A 129 -8.10 2.37 -10.94
CA ARG A 129 -7.06 2.86 -11.86
C ARG A 129 -6.13 3.85 -11.17
N GLU A 130 -6.68 4.79 -10.42
CA GLU A 130 -5.89 5.79 -9.70
C GLU A 130 -5.01 5.14 -8.62
N ARG A 131 -5.53 4.13 -7.92
CA ARG A 131 -4.77 3.34 -6.95
C ARG A 131 -3.56 2.67 -7.57
N ILE A 132 -3.70 2.08 -8.76
CA ILE A 132 -2.59 1.45 -9.49
C ILE A 132 -1.57 2.49 -9.93
N ALA A 133 -2.03 3.64 -10.45
CA ALA A 133 -1.14 4.71 -10.91
C ALA A 133 -0.32 5.33 -9.78
N ARG A 134 -0.88 5.39 -8.56
CA ARG A 134 -0.23 5.95 -7.37
C ARG A 134 0.51 4.90 -6.53
N ASP A 135 0.35 3.61 -6.81
CA ASP A 135 0.93 2.55 -6.00
C ASP A 135 2.46 2.63 -6.09
N PRO A 136 3.15 2.94 -4.99
CA PRO A 136 4.60 3.02 -5.01
C PRO A 136 5.19 1.68 -5.49
N SER A 137 4.57 0.53 -5.21
CA SER A 137 5.10 -0.76 -5.64
C SER A 137 4.91 -1.10 -7.13
N ALA A 138 3.99 -0.45 -7.86
CA ALA A 138 3.56 -0.86 -9.20
C ALA A 138 4.59 -0.63 -10.32
N GLY A 139 5.49 0.34 -10.19
CA GLY A 139 6.56 0.58 -11.17
C GLY A 139 7.71 -0.44 -11.14
N ARG A 140 7.66 -1.42 -10.23
CA ARG A 140 8.84 -2.21 -9.83
C ARG A 140 8.78 -3.69 -10.23
N THR A 141 7.74 -4.12 -10.95
CA THR A 141 7.55 -5.51 -11.48
C THR A 141 7.88 -5.66 -12.97
N ARG A 142 8.34 -4.62 -13.69
CA ARG A 142 8.61 -4.65 -15.15
C ARG A 142 10.09 -4.46 -15.54
N ARG A 143 11.02 -5.01 -14.77
CA ARG A 143 12.42 -5.14 -15.20
C ARG A 143 12.96 -6.50 -14.79
N ASP A 144 12.53 -7.52 -15.53
CA ASP A 144 13.29 -8.75 -15.76
C ASP A 144 13.61 -8.80 -17.26
#